data_AF-A0A364JXN6-F1
#
_entry.id   AF-A0A364JXN6-F1
#
_cell.length_a   1.000
_cell.length_b   1.000
_cell.length_c   1.000
_cell.angle_alpha   90.00
_cell.angle_beta   90.00
_cell.angle_gamma   90.00
#
_symmetry.space_group_name_H-M   'P 1'
#
loop_
_entity.id
_entity.type
_entity.pdbx_description
1 polymer ?
#
loop_
_entity_poly.entity_id
_entity_poly.type
_entity_poly.pdbx_seq_one_letter_code
_entity_poly.pdbx_strand_id
1 'polypeptide(L)' 'MRARIEHGGARDQAVRRYGGIARDWLDLSTGINPGSFALLQVDLEIWNRLPDSKLQKRCQLRD' A
#
# COMPACT_ATOMS: atom_id res chain seq x y z
N MET A 1 -24.85 -3.73 13.11
CA MET A 1 -24.01 -2.62 12.60
C MET A 1 -22.56 -3.05 12.75
N ARG A 2 -21.77 -3.17 11.67
CA ARG A 2 -20.33 -3.51 11.80
C ARG A 2 -19.58 -2.26 12.23
N ALA A 3 -18.72 -2.39 13.24
CA ALA A 3 -17.80 -1.32 13.61
C ALA A 3 -16.92 -0.96 12.39
N ARG A 4 -16.60 0.31 12.24
CA ARG A 4 -15.64 0.76 11.23
C ARG A 4 -14.31 0.07 11.50
N ILE A 5 -13.74 -0.55 10.48
CA ILE A 5 -12.39 -1.12 10.59
C ILE A 5 -11.43 0.07 10.62
N GLU A 6 -10.81 0.29 11.76
CA GLU A 6 -9.70 1.22 11.89
C GLU A 6 -8.45 0.53 11.34
N HIS A 7 -7.88 1.09 10.27
CA HIS A 7 -6.60 0.64 9.76
C HIS A 7 -5.47 1.25 10.62
N GLY A 8 -4.43 0.47 10.90
CA GLY A 8 -3.20 1.00 11.51
C GLY A 8 -2.50 2.01 10.58
N GLY A 9 -1.59 2.82 11.14
CA GLY A 9 -0.79 3.79 10.36
C GLY A 9 -1.26 5.25 10.41
N ALA A 10 -2.38 5.54 11.06
CA ALA A 10 -2.84 6.90 11.34
C ALA A 10 -2.06 7.56 12.51
N ARG A 11 -0.74 7.61 12.40
CA ARG A 11 0.17 8.13 13.45
C ARG A 11 -0.17 9.56 13.86
N ASP A 12 -0.60 10.38 12.91
CA ASP A 12 -1.04 11.76 13.15
C ASP A 12 -2.30 11.85 14.02
N GLN A 13 -3.25 10.93 13.83
CA GLN A 13 -4.47 10.84 14.64
C GLN A 13 -4.15 10.36 16.06
N ALA A 14 -3.21 9.41 16.19
CA ALA A 14 -2.78 8.91 17.48
C ALA A 14 -2.04 10.00 18.29
N VAL A 15 -1.14 10.76 17.66
CA VAL A 15 -0.48 11.92 18.28
C VAL A 15 -1.51 12.96 18.75
N ARG A 16 -2.51 13.28 17.92
CA ARG A 16 -3.59 14.22 18.30
C ARG A 16 -4.41 13.74 19.49
N ARG A 17 -4.64 12.43 19.61
CA ARG A 17 -5.48 11.85 20.66
C ARG A 17 -4.73 11.64 21.98
N TYR A 18 -3.48 11.24 21.93
CA TYR A 18 -2.72 10.78 23.10
C TYR A 18 -1.52 11.69 23.45
N GLY A 19 -1.20 12.68 22.61
CA GLY A 19 -0.11 13.64 22.84
C GLY A 19 1.27 13.13 22.43
N GLY A 20 2.31 13.88 22.82
CA GLY A 20 3.70 13.65 22.41
C GLY A 20 4.03 14.30 21.06
N ILE A 21 5.26 14.10 20.61
CA ILE A 21 5.75 14.62 19.32
C ILE A 21 5.87 13.48 18.33
N ALA A 22 5.49 13.73 17.07
CA ALA A 22 5.42 12.70 16.04
C ALA A 22 6.66 11.81 16.04
N ARG A 23 7.88 12.38 16.04
CA ARG A 23 9.16 11.64 15.97
C ARG A 23 9.35 10.55 17.05
N ASP A 24 8.74 10.69 18.21
CA ASP A 24 8.93 9.76 19.34
C ASP A 24 7.97 8.55 19.26
N TRP A 25 6.99 8.60 18.35
CA TRP A 25 6.04 7.52 18.14
C TRP A 25 6.66 6.41 17.28
N LEU A 26 6.60 5.16 17.77
CA LEU A 26 6.93 3.96 17.00
C LEU A 26 5.80 3.64 16.02
N ASP A 27 6.13 3.58 14.73
CA ASP A 27 5.18 3.16 13.70
C ASP A 27 5.18 1.62 13.59
N LEU A 28 4.09 1.01 14.04
CA LEU A 28 3.84 -0.45 13.94
C LEU A 28 2.90 -0.78 12.77
N SER A 29 2.65 0.17 11.88
CA SER A 29 1.84 -0.10 10.69
C SER A 29 2.55 -1.13 9.82
N THR A 30 1.87 -2.24 9.59
CA THR A 30 2.39 -3.38 8.80
C THR A 30 2.26 -3.13 7.28
N GLY A 31 1.90 -1.92 6.86
CA GLY A 31 1.32 -1.66 5.54
C GLY A 31 2.23 -1.01 4.51
N ILE A 32 3.34 -0.40 4.88
CA ILE A 32 4.18 0.34 3.93
C ILE A 32 5.64 -0.02 4.17
N ASN A 33 6.24 -0.74 3.23
CA ASN A 33 7.69 -0.93 3.21
C ASN A 33 8.33 0.47 3.10
N PRO A 34 9.13 0.92 4.09
CA PRO A 34 9.78 2.22 4.04
C PRO A 34 10.79 2.34 2.90
N GLY A 35 11.30 1.20 2.42
CA GLY A 35 12.04 1.12 1.17
C GLY A 35 11.08 0.95 -0.01
N SER A 36 11.05 1.94 -0.91
CA SER A 36 10.44 1.72 -2.22
C SER A 36 11.19 0.59 -2.94
N PHE A 37 10.47 -0.39 -3.48
CA PHE A 37 11.06 -1.34 -4.40
C PHE A 37 11.50 -0.60 -5.67
N ALA A 38 12.68 -0.94 -6.19
CA ALA A 38 13.08 -0.48 -7.52
C ALA A 38 12.09 -1.07 -8.54
N LEU A 39 11.21 -0.21 -9.05
CA LEU A 39 10.31 -0.60 -10.13
C LEU A 39 11.07 -0.55 -11.45
N LEU A 40 10.88 -1.57 -12.28
CA LEU A 40 11.27 -1.50 -13.67
C LEU A 40 10.44 -0.44 -14.37
N GLN A 41 11.00 0.19 -15.40
CA GLN A 41 10.24 1.11 -16.24
C GLN A 41 9.10 0.33 -16.91
N VAL A 42 7.87 0.79 -16.70
CA VAL A 42 6.67 0.21 -17.29
C VAL A 42 6.23 1.09 -18.45
N ASP A 43 6.13 0.53 -19.64
CA ASP A 43 5.66 1.27 -20.82
C ASP A 43 4.25 1.83 -20.62
N LEU A 44 4.02 3.06 -21.06
CA LEU A 44 2.72 3.74 -20.96
C LEU A 44 1.58 2.94 -21.60
N GLU A 45 1.85 2.18 -22.65
CA GLU A 45 0.84 1.35 -23.31
C GLU A 45 0.21 0.31 -22.36
N ILE A 46 0.99 -0.22 -21.41
CA ILE A 46 0.50 -1.21 -20.43
C ILE A 46 -0.60 -0.61 -19.54
N TRP A 47 -0.53 0.69 -19.25
CA TRP A 47 -1.53 1.39 -18.44
C TRP A 47 -2.81 1.73 -19.23
N ASN A 48 -2.66 1.99 -20.53
CA ASN A 48 -3.75 2.52 -21.36
C ASN A 48 -4.56 1.44 -22.08
N ARG A 49 -4.10 0.19 -22.08
CA ARG A 49 -4.79 -0.92 -22.73
C ARG A 49 -5.40 -1.88 -21.71
N LEU A 50 -6.58 -2.38 -22.02
CA LEU A 50 -7.13 -3.53 -21.31
C LEU A 50 -6.24 -4.76 -21.57
N PRO A 51 -6.10 -5.67 -20.59
CA PRO A 51 -5.34 -6.89 -20.78
C PRO A 51 -5.97 -7.75 -21.89
N ASP A 52 -5.15 -8.20 -22.82
CA ASP A 52 -5.56 -9.25 -23.74
C ASP A 52 -5.62 -10.62 -23.02
N SER A 53 -6.26 -11.60 -23.66
CA SER A 53 -6.43 -12.94 -23.10
C SER A 53 -5.11 -13.67 -22.82
N LYS A 54 -4.02 -13.33 -23.53
CA LYS A 54 -2.68 -13.90 -23.33
C LYS A 54 -2.02 -13.28 -22.09
N LEU A 55 -2.14 -11.97 -21.89
CA LEU A 55 -1.62 -11.26 -20.73
C LEU A 55 -2.35 -11.72 -19.45
N GLN A 56 -3.66 -11.90 -19.52
CA GLN A 56 -4.43 -12.37 -18.37
C GLN A 56 -4.04 -13.81 -17.97
N LYS A 57 -3.82 -14.70 -18.94
CA LYS A 57 -3.32 -16.07 -18.67
C LYS A 57 -1.94 -16.07 -18.01
N ARG A 58 -1.03 -15.19 -18.44
CA ARG A 58 0.31 -15.06 -17.83
C ARG A 58 0.26 -14.68 -16.36
N CYS A 59 -0.65 -13.78 -15.96
CA CYS A 59 -0.79 -13.36 -14.56
C CYS A 59 -1.45 -14.43 -13.66
N GLN A 60 -2.15 -15.39 -14.26
CA GLN A 60 -2.83 -16.48 -13.54
C GLN A 60 -1.91 -17.68 -13.26
N LEU A 61 -0.79 -17.76 -13.97
CA LEU A 61 0.25 -18.75 -13.68
C LEU A 61 1.05 -18.27 -12.47
N ARG A 62 0.72 -18.82 -11.32
CA ARG A 62 1.58 -18.82 -10.14
C ARG A 62 2.52 -20.00 -10.27
N ASP A 63 3.70 -19.76 -10.83
CA ASP A 63 4.89 -20.56 -10.52
C ASP A 63 5.77 -19.74 -9.57
#